data_AF-A0A7M1SNX7-F1
#
_entry.id   AF-A0A7M1SNX7-F1
#
_cell.length_a   1.000
_cell.length_b   1.000
_cell.length_c   1.000
_cell.angle_alpha   90.00
_cell.angle_beta   90.00
_cell.angle_gamma   90.00
#
_symmetry.space_group_name_H-M   'P 1'
#
loop_
_entity.id
_entity.type
_entity.pdbx_description
1 polymer ?
#
loop_
_entity_poly.entity_id
_entity_poly.type
_entity_poly.pdbx_seq_one_letter_code
_entity_poly.pdbx_strand_id
1 'polypeptide(L)'
;MSTATTISLIRTLSKKAGLNVPKALETDLQRIDNGANVSAAEVDREALARTWKAAVADGRDPATDPDVQAHVTRWALERLGIADLIHTEADRERGEVLRRHTPALLKVWSTAAAEAGERILPFSQAHPAIDLASKTPPTALATAHVPAWREAIDAVGTLRTIRKMWGLLFGPQQLNRELGPLAFADLDAEEVTELAYSHGGKPEVWRAATLAPVVLTDRDGFYRRVEGVQRQRERDAENESAERAWSRQHSLAPR
;
A
#
# COMPACT_ATOMS: atom_id res chain seq x y z
N MET A 1 2.55 -0.09 -12.36
CA MET A 1 3.42 -0.74 -11.35
C MET A 1 3.07 -2.22 -11.38
N SER A 2 4.05 -3.12 -11.57
CA SER A 2 3.78 -4.57 -11.62
C SER A 2 3.45 -5.14 -10.23
N THR A 3 2.76 -6.26 -10.16
CA THR A 3 2.41 -6.90 -8.88
C THR A 3 3.68 -7.32 -8.13
N ALA A 4 4.69 -7.82 -8.85
CA ALA A 4 6.00 -8.12 -8.28
C ALA A 4 6.66 -6.90 -7.59
N THR A 5 6.54 -5.71 -8.19
CA THR A 5 7.06 -4.46 -7.59
C THR A 5 6.32 -4.13 -6.30
N THR A 6 4.98 -4.21 -6.30
CA THR A 6 4.14 -3.98 -5.13
C THR A 6 4.53 -4.91 -3.97
N ILE A 7 4.70 -6.19 -4.23
CA ILE A 7 5.10 -7.20 -3.24
C ILE A 7 6.50 -6.90 -2.68
N SER A 8 7.46 -6.58 -3.54
CA SER A 8 8.83 -6.23 -3.12
C SER A 8 8.85 -5.00 -2.21
N LEU A 9 8.05 -3.98 -2.53
CA LEU A 9 7.89 -2.79 -1.71
C LEU A 9 7.24 -3.12 -0.36
N ILE A 10 6.18 -3.93 -0.34
CA ILE A 10 5.54 -4.36 0.91
C ILE A 10 6.54 -5.11 1.81
N ARG A 11 7.32 -6.04 1.27
CA ARG A 11 8.36 -6.76 2.02
C ARG A 11 9.40 -5.81 2.61
N THR A 12 9.93 -4.90 1.78
CA THR A 12 10.95 -3.93 2.19
C THR A 12 10.43 -2.99 3.29
N LEU A 13 9.22 -2.48 3.12
CA LEU A 13 8.56 -1.59 4.08
C LEU A 13 8.22 -2.31 5.38
N SER A 14 7.73 -3.55 5.31
CA SER A 14 7.46 -4.38 6.48
C SER A 14 8.72 -4.60 7.30
N LYS A 15 9.83 -5.01 6.65
CA LYS A 15 11.13 -5.17 7.30
C LYS A 15 11.61 -3.87 7.97
N LYS A 16 11.48 -2.74 7.29
CA LYS A 16 11.87 -1.42 7.83
C LYS A 16 11.05 -1.03 9.06
N ALA A 17 9.77 -1.41 9.12
CA ALA A 17 8.89 -1.17 10.25
C ALA A 17 8.96 -2.28 11.33
N GLY A 18 9.84 -3.27 11.18
CA GLY A 18 9.91 -4.41 12.12
C GLY A 18 8.69 -5.33 12.07
N LEU A 19 7.93 -5.30 10.97
CA LEU A 19 6.72 -6.10 10.80
C LEU A 19 7.03 -7.37 9.99
N ASN A 20 6.45 -8.49 10.42
CA ASN A 20 6.59 -9.75 9.72
C ASN A 20 5.50 -9.89 8.65
N VAL A 21 5.91 -10.27 7.44
CA VAL A 21 4.98 -10.69 6.39
C VAL A 21 4.47 -12.10 6.74
N PRO A 22 3.18 -12.43 6.52
CA PRO A 22 2.68 -13.77 6.77
C PRO A 22 3.49 -14.85 6.03
N LYS A 23 3.99 -15.86 6.73
CA LYS A 23 4.79 -16.97 6.13
C LYS A 23 4.05 -17.69 5.00
N ALA A 24 2.72 -17.80 5.11
CA ALA A 24 1.90 -18.41 4.07
C ALA A 24 1.94 -17.61 2.76
N LEU A 25 1.94 -16.28 2.83
CA LEU A 25 2.11 -15.40 1.67
C LEU A 25 3.50 -15.61 1.05
N GLU A 26 4.55 -15.70 1.87
CA GLU A 26 5.90 -15.96 1.36
C GLU A 26 6.02 -17.31 0.65
N THR A 27 5.42 -18.35 1.22
CA THR A 27 5.39 -19.70 0.65
C THR A 27 4.68 -19.72 -0.71
N ASP A 28 3.51 -19.07 -0.80
CA ASP A 28 2.75 -19.00 -2.05
C ASP A 28 3.49 -18.21 -3.14
N LEU A 29 4.13 -17.11 -2.76
CA LEU A 29 4.91 -16.31 -3.71
C LEU A 29 6.14 -17.06 -4.20
N GLN A 30 6.84 -17.79 -3.32
CA GLN A 30 7.97 -18.61 -3.71
C GLN A 30 7.57 -19.74 -4.66
N ARG A 31 6.38 -20.34 -4.47
CA ARG A 31 5.82 -21.33 -5.40
C ARG A 31 5.62 -20.73 -6.80
N ILE A 32 5.07 -19.51 -6.88
CA ILE A 32 4.89 -18.80 -8.16
C ILE A 32 6.25 -18.46 -8.77
N ASP A 33 7.18 -17.91 -8.00
CA ASP A 33 8.50 -17.53 -8.50
C ASP A 33 9.26 -18.76 -9.04
N ASN A 34 9.18 -19.91 -8.37
CA ASN A 34 9.77 -21.17 -8.86
C ASN A 34 9.12 -21.65 -10.17
N GLY A 35 7.80 -21.50 -10.32
CA GLY A 35 7.08 -21.86 -11.54
C GLY A 35 7.30 -20.87 -12.69
N ALA A 36 7.58 -19.60 -12.37
CA ALA A 36 7.89 -18.55 -13.34
C ALA A 36 9.37 -18.54 -13.73
N ASN A 37 10.25 -19.17 -12.94
CA ASN A 37 11.67 -19.31 -13.23
C ASN A 37 11.95 -20.46 -14.21
N VAL A 38 11.03 -20.70 -15.14
CA VAL A 38 11.31 -21.49 -16.34
C VAL A 38 12.14 -20.59 -17.23
N SER A 39 13.46 -20.77 -17.19
CA SER A 39 14.32 -20.23 -18.23
C SER A 39 13.78 -20.74 -19.55
N ALA A 40 13.20 -19.84 -20.36
CA ALA A 40 13.22 -20.06 -21.79
C ALA A 40 14.71 -20.14 -22.13
N ALA A 41 15.22 -21.36 -22.25
CA ALA A 41 16.64 -21.60 -22.48
C ALA A 41 17.05 -20.70 -23.66
N GLU A 42 18.03 -19.81 -23.42
CA GLU A 42 18.53 -18.94 -24.48
C GLU A 42 18.83 -19.77 -25.71
N VAL A 43 18.25 -19.35 -26.83
CA VAL A 43 18.40 -20.12 -28.06
C VAL A 43 19.76 -19.81 -28.64
N ASP A 44 20.70 -20.71 -28.38
CA ASP A 44 22.00 -20.69 -29.05
C ASP A 44 21.80 -21.06 -30.54
N ARG A 45 21.70 -20.02 -31.37
CA ARG A 45 21.56 -20.15 -32.82
C ARG A 45 22.78 -20.81 -33.45
N GLU A 46 23.96 -20.64 -32.87
CA GLU A 46 25.17 -21.31 -33.33
C GLU A 46 25.14 -22.79 -32.97
N ALA A 47 24.64 -23.16 -31.79
CA ALA A 47 24.41 -24.56 -31.44
C ALA A 47 23.41 -25.21 -32.40
N LEU A 48 22.28 -24.57 -32.71
CA LEU A 48 21.34 -25.10 -33.70
C LEU A 48 22.01 -25.32 -35.07
N ALA A 49 22.81 -24.36 -35.55
CA ALA A 49 23.53 -24.49 -36.82
C ALA A 49 24.60 -25.62 -36.79
N ARG A 50 25.28 -25.81 -35.66
CA ARG A 50 26.24 -26.91 -35.45
C ARG A 50 25.54 -28.26 -35.45
N THR A 51 24.45 -28.41 -34.68
CA THR A 51 23.66 -29.65 -34.60
C THR A 51 23.05 -30.02 -35.95
N TRP A 52 22.54 -29.03 -36.70
CA TRP A 52 22.04 -29.24 -38.06
C TRP A 52 23.12 -29.77 -39.01
N LYS A 53 24.31 -29.14 -39.01
CA LYS A 53 25.43 -29.59 -39.85
C LYS A 53 25.89 -31.00 -39.48
N ALA A 54 25.93 -31.33 -38.19
CA ALA A 54 26.29 -32.66 -37.72
C ALA A 54 25.29 -33.73 -38.19
N ALA A 55 23.99 -33.48 -38.07
CA ALA A 55 22.96 -34.39 -38.55
C ALA A 55 23.11 -34.72 -40.05
N VAL A 56 23.31 -33.69 -40.88
CA VAL A 56 23.55 -33.86 -42.34
C VAL A 56 24.84 -34.64 -42.61
N ALA A 57 25.93 -34.32 -41.90
CA ALA A 57 27.21 -35.00 -42.08
C ALA A 57 27.13 -36.50 -41.72
N ASP A 58 26.30 -36.85 -40.74
CA ASP A 58 26.06 -38.23 -40.30
C ASP A 58 24.99 -38.96 -41.14
N GLY A 59 24.42 -38.32 -42.16
CA GLY A 59 23.34 -38.88 -42.98
C GLY A 59 21.98 -39.01 -42.26
N ARG A 60 21.80 -38.33 -41.12
CA ARG A 60 20.51 -38.20 -40.43
C ARG A 60 19.67 -37.10 -41.10
N ASP A 61 18.36 -37.29 -41.15
CA ASP A 61 17.43 -36.26 -41.61
C ASP A 61 17.22 -35.18 -40.52
N PRO A 62 17.66 -33.93 -40.70
CA PRO A 62 17.50 -32.88 -39.70
C PRO A 62 16.04 -32.58 -39.34
N ALA A 63 15.09 -32.88 -40.23
CA ALA A 63 13.68 -32.64 -39.95
C ALA A 63 13.11 -33.60 -38.90
N THR A 64 13.70 -34.80 -38.76
CA THR A 64 13.28 -35.83 -37.81
C THR A 64 14.31 -36.09 -36.71
N ASP A 65 15.48 -35.45 -36.79
CA ASP A 65 16.53 -35.55 -35.78
C ASP A 65 16.09 -34.95 -34.42
N PRO A 66 16.12 -35.72 -33.32
CA PRO A 66 15.64 -35.25 -32.02
C PRO A 66 16.38 -34.03 -31.47
N ASP A 67 17.69 -33.92 -31.71
CA ASP A 67 18.49 -32.81 -31.19
C ASP A 67 18.19 -31.53 -31.97
N VAL A 68 18.10 -31.63 -33.30
CA VAL A 68 17.67 -30.52 -34.15
C VAL A 68 16.24 -30.09 -33.80
N GLN A 69 15.31 -31.03 -33.65
CA GLN A 69 13.93 -30.73 -33.27
C GLN A 69 13.87 -30.03 -31.90
N ALA A 70 14.63 -30.48 -30.90
CA ALA A 70 14.68 -29.83 -29.59
C ALA A 70 15.13 -28.36 -29.69
N HIS A 71 16.17 -28.06 -30.49
CA HIS A 71 16.63 -26.69 -30.72
C HIS A 71 15.60 -25.85 -31.51
N VAL A 72 14.99 -26.40 -32.55
CA VAL A 72 13.93 -25.72 -33.34
C VAL A 72 12.70 -25.44 -32.47
N THR A 73 12.29 -26.37 -31.62
CA THR A 73 11.18 -26.18 -30.68
C THR A 73 11.50 -25.05 -29.70
N ARG A 74 12.71 -25.02 -29.10
CA ARG A 74 13.11 -23.91 -28.22
C ARG A 74 13.08 -22.56 -28.95
N TRP A 75 13.61 -22.51 -30.17
CA TRP A 75 13.54 -21.31 -31.01
C TRP A 75 12.11 -20.88 -31.34
N ALA A 76 11.22 -21.83 -31.63
CA ALA A 76 9.82 -21.55 -31.90
C ALA A 76 9.12 -21.00 -30.64
N LEU A 77 9.35 -21.60 -29.47
CA LEU A 77 8.79 -21.14 -28.19
C LEU A 77 9.29 -19.74 -27.82
N GLU A 78 10.57 -19.44 -28.08
CA GLU A 78 11.13 -18.08 -27.91
C GLU A 78 10.42 -17.08 -28.85
N ARG A 79 10.31 -17.39 -30.14
CA ARG A 79 9.63 -16.52 -31.12
C ARG A 79 8.15 -16.29 -30.81
N LEU A 80 7.49 -17.28 -30.22
CA LEU A 80 6.10 -17.17 -29.79
C LEU A 80 5.95 -16.34 -28.50
N GLY A 81 7.04 -15.90 -27.87
CA GLY A 81 6.99 -15.09 -26.65
C GLY A 81 6.44 -15.85 -25.44
N ILE A 82 6.63 -17.17 -25.39
CA ILE A 82 6.08 -18.02 -24.31
C ILE A 82 6.60 -17.58 -22.94
N ALA A 83 7.85 -17.09 -22.86
CA ALA A 83 8.40 -16.52 -21.63
C ALA A 83 7.57 -15.34 -21.11
N ASP A 84 7.17 -14.42 -21.99
CA ASP A 84 6.34 -13.27 -21.64
C ASP A 84 4.94 -13.69 -21.18
N LEU A 85 4.37 -14.74 -21.80
CA LEU A 85 3.10 -15.31 -21.37
C LEU A 85 3.20 -15.95 -19.98
N ILE A 86 4.27 -16.70 -19.70
CA ILE A 86 4.53 -17.28 -18.37
C ILE A 86 4.69 -16.16 -17.33
N HIS A 87 5.44 -15.11 -17.64
CA HIS A 87 5.60 -13.97 -16.73
C HIS A 87 4.29 -13.22 -16.50
N THR A 88 3.47 -13.04 -17.54
CA THR A 88 2.14 -12.42 -17.43
C THR A 88 1.21 -13.24 -16.54
N GLU A 89 1.18 -14.55 -16.73
CA GLU A 89 0.38 -15.46 -15.90
C GLU A 89 0.88 -15.50 -14.46
N ALA A 90 2.21 -15.51 -14.25
CA ALA A 90 2.80 -15.41 -12.93
C ALA A 90 2.41 -14.10 -12.22
N ASP A 91 2.40 -12.96 -12.92
CA ASP A 91 1.99 -11.69 -12.33
C ASP A 91 0.49 -11.63 -12.01
N ARG A 92 -0.35 -12.32 -12.80
CA ARG A 92 -1.76 -12.56 -12.49
C ARG A 92 -1.93 -13.39 -11.23
N GLU A 93 -1.22 -14.52 -11.13
CA GLU A 93 -1.23 -15.38 -9.93
C GLU A 93 -0.73 -14.63 -8.68
N ARG A 94 0.32 -13.82 -8.80
CA ARG A 94 0.79 -12.96 -7.69
C ARG A 94 -0.32 -12.03 -7.22
N GLY A 95 -1.14 -11.48 -8.13
CA GLY A 95 -2.25 -10.61 -7.80
C GLY A 95 -3.36 -11.33 -7.02
N GLU A 96 -3.68 -12.56 -7.43
CA GLU A 96 -4.64 -13.43 -6.74
C GLU A 96 -4.15 -13.80 -5.32
N VAL A 97 -2.88 -14.22 -5.21
CA VAL A 97 -2.24 -14.54 -3.93
C VAL A 97 -2.24 -13.33 -3.00
N LEU A 98 -1.86 -12.15 -3.51
CA LEU A 98 -1.87 -10.93 -2.73
C LEU A 98 -3.27 -10.62 -2.20
N ARG A 99 -4.31 -10.69 -3.05
CA ARG A 99 -5.71 -10.47 -2.66
C ARG A 99 -6.17 -11.44 -1.58
N ARG A 100 -5.84 -12.73 -1.73
CA ARG A 100 -6.16 -13.78 -0.76
C ARG A 100 -5.53 -13.52 0.61
N HIS A 101 -4.31 -12.97 0.65
CA HIS A 101 -3.58 -12.70 1.89
C HIS A 101 -3.77 -11.29 2.45
N THR A 102 -4.51 -10.42 1.75
CA THR A 102 -4.83 -9.06 2.23
C THR A 102 -5.38 -9.02 3.66
N PRO A 103 -6.35 -9.88 4.07
CA PRO A 103 -6.86 -9.86 5.44
C PRO A 103 -5.79 -10.17 6.50
N ALA A 104 -4.87 -11.10 6.20
CA ALA A 104 -3.79 -11.46 7.10
C ALA A 104 -2.75 -10.33 7.23
N LEU A 105 -2.43 -9.66 6.10
CA LEU A 105 -1.58 -8.47 6.09
C LEU A 105 -2.20 -7.34 6.92
N LEU A 106 -3.49 -7.04 6.69
CA LEU A 106 -4.22 -6.03 7.43
C LEU A 106 -4.23 -6.34 8.93
N LYS A 107 -4.46 -7.59 9.33
CA LYS A 107 -4.44 -7.97 10.75
C LYS A 107 -3.10 -7.62 11.43
N VAL A 108 -1.98 -7.94 10.80
CA VAL A 108 -0.64 -7.60 11.32
C VAL A 108 -0.46 -6.08 11.41
N TRP A 109 -0.88 -5.36 10.38
CA TRP A 109 -0.74 -3.90 10.33
C TRP A 109 -1.68 -3.19 11.31
N SER A 110 -2.90 -3.69 11.52
CA SER A 110 -3.87 -3.12 12.44
C SER A 110 -3.35 -3.17 13.88
N THR A 111 -2.74 -4.28 14.30
CA THR A 111 -2.10 -4.38 15.62
C THR A 111 -0.98 -3.34 15.76
N ALA A 112 -0.07 -3.27 14.79
CA ALA A 112 1.03 -2.32 14.82
C ALA A 112 0.57 -0.85 14.75
N ALA A 113 -0.52 -0.57 14.03
CA ALA A 113 -1.10 0.77 13.95
C ALA A 113 -1.73 1.19 15.29
N ALA A 114 -2.46 0.29 15.94
CA ALA A 114 -3.03 0.54 17.26
C ALA A 114 -1.92 0.81 18.30
N GLU A 115 -0.88 -0.03 18.35
CA GLU A 115 0.28 0.17 19.25
C GLU A 115 1.00 1.51 18.98
N ALA A 116 1.11 1.93 17.71
CA ALA A 116 1.66 3.22 17.38
C ALA A 116 0.78 4.38 17.89
N GLY A 117 -0.54 4.25 17.78
CA GLY A 117 -1.50 5.20 18.34
C GLY A 117 -1.32 5.39 19.85
N GLU A 118 -1.22 4.28 20.60
CA GLU A 118 -1.02 4.29 22.06
C GLU A 118 0.29 4.98 22.50
N ARG A 119 1.31 5.02 21.63
CA ARG A 119 2.58 5.73 21.91
C ARG A 119 2.53 7.21 21.52
N ILE A 120 1.75 7.55 20.49
CA ILE A 120 1.62 8.93 19.99
C ILE A 120 0.73 9.74 20.94
N LEU A 121 -0.44 9.20 21.30
CA LEU A 121 -1.49 9.95 21.98
C LEU A 121 -1.02 10.57 23.31
N PRO A 122 -0.40 9.82 24.26
CA PRO A 122 0.00 10.39 25.54
C PRO A 122 1.05 11.50 25.39
N PHE A 123 2.00 11.34 24.46
CA PHE A 123 3.01 12.36 24.21
C PHE A 123 2.41 13.63 23.60
N SER A 124 1.53 13.47 22.60
CA SER A 124 0.85 14.60 21.97
C SER A 124 -0.05 15.37 22.93
N GLN A 125 -0.73 14.69 23.86
CA GLN A 125 -1.52 15.34 24.92
C GLN A 125 -0.66 16.11 25.92
N ALA A 126 0.49 15.54 26.33
CA ALA A 126 1.41 16.21 27.25
C ALA A 126 2.16 17.39 26.60
N HIS A 127 2.35 17.35 25.28
CA HIS A 127 3.15 18.33 24.55
C HIS A 127 2.48 18.79 23.23
N PRO A 128 1.32 19.47 23.30
CA PRO A 128 0.52 19.81 22.11
C PRO A 128 1.22 20.75 21.12
N ALA A 129 2.21 21.54 21.57
CA ALA A 129 2.98 22.44 20.72
C ALA A 129 4.11 21.75 19.94
N ILE A 130 4.40 20.47 20.21
CA ILE A 130 5.48 19.72 19.57
C ILE A 130 4.96 19.02 18.32
N ASP A 131 5.53 19.36 17.16
CA ASP A 131 5.22 18.71 15.91
C ASP A 131 6.02 17.40 15.73
N LEU A 132 5.34 16.26 15.84
CA LEU A 132 5.91 14.93 15.58
C LEU A 132 6.16 14.66 14.09
N ALA A 133 5.81 15.58 13.19
CA ALA A 133 6.25 15.47 11.80
C ALA A 133 7.77 15.75 11.65
N SER A 134 8.33 16.58 12.53
CA SER A 134 9.76 16.95 12.55
C SER A 134 10.62 15.81 13.08
N LYS A 135 11.69 15.48 12.35
CA LYS A 135 12.71 14.52 12.81
C LYS A 135 13.75 15.15 13.73
N THR A 136 13.73 16.47 13.87
CA THR A 136 14.66 17.22 14.72
C THR A 136 14.04 17.40 16.09
N PRO A 137 14.74 17.09 17.19
CA PRO A 137 14.22 17.31 18.53
C PRO A 137 13.92 18.80 18.73
N PRO A 138 12.77 19.15 19.32
CA PRO A 138 12.46 20.53 19.64
C PRO A 138 13.48 21.09 20.62
N THR A 139 14.00 22.29 20.35
CA THR A 139 15.02 22.93 21.19
C THR A 139 14.53 23.16 22.64
N ALA A 140 13.21 23.31 22.83
CA ALA A 140 12.58 23.51 24.14
C ALA A 140 12.21 22.22 24.88
N LEU A 141 12.49 21.03 24.31
CA LEU A 141 12.15 19.76 24.96
C LEU A 141 13.15 19.43 26.06
N ALA A 142 12.69 19.33 27.31
CA ALA A 142 13.56 18.93 28.41
C ALA A 142 14.13 17.52 28.19
N THR A 143 15.39 17.30 28.58
CA THR A 143 16.12 16.03 28.35
C THR A 143 15.37 14.81 28.86
N ALA A 144 14.63 14.94 29.96
CA ALA A 144 13.83 13.87 30.54
C ALA A 144 12.71 13.34 29.61
N HIS A 145 12.21 14.17 28.68
CA HIS A 145 11.14 13.82 27.75
C HIS A 145 11.66 13.32 26.39
N VAL A 146 12.98 13.38 26.15
CA VAL A 146 13.59 12.94 24.89
C VAL A 146 13.31 11.47 24.58
N PRO A 147 13.33 10.51 25.54
CA PRO A 147 12.97 9.12 25.27
C PRO A 147 11.53 8.97 24.77
N ALA A 148 10.55 9.56 25.47
CA ALA A 148 9.14 9.50 25.08
C ALA A 148 8.88 10.17 23.71
N TRP A 149 9.56 11.29 23.42
CA TRP A 149 9.50 11.91 22.10
C TRP A 149 10.03 10.99 20.99
N ARG A 150 11.15 10.29 21.23
CA ARG A 150 11.71 9.33 20.25
C ARG A 150 10.73 8.19 19.98
N GLU A 151 10.13 7.63 21.02
CA GLU A 151 9.11 6.57 20.87
C GLU A 151 7.91 7.05 20.05
N ALA A 152 7.45 8.27 20.28
CA ALA A 152 6.36 8.88 19.51
C ALA A 152 6.76 9.10 18.03
N ILE A 153 7.98 9.59 17.76
CA ILE A 153 8.51 9.76 16.39
C ILE A 153 8.61 8.43 15.65
N ASP A 154 9.11 7.38 16.32
CA ASP A 154 9.22 6.05 15.75
C ASP A 154 7.83 5.47 15.44
N ALA A 155 6.86 5.66 16.33
CA ALA A 155 5.46 5.31 16.11
C ALA A 155 4.84 6.06 14.92
N VAL A 156 5.12 7.36 14.75
CA VAL A 156 4.75 8.12 13.53
C VAL A 156 5.38 7.50 12.27
N GLY A 157 6.64 7.08 12.35
CA GLY A 157 7.34 6.37 11.29
C GLY A 157 6.64 5.06 10.89
N THR A 158 6.18 4.31 11.87
CA THR A 158 5.38 3.08 11.69
C THR A 158 4.06 3.38 10.97
N LEU A 159 3.25 4.34 11.45
CA LEU A 159 1.98 4.70 10.79
C LEU A 159 2.18 5.18 9.35
N ARG A 160 3.19 6.02 9.09
CA ARG A 160 3.53 6.45 7.73
C ARG A 160 3.92 5.28 6.83
N THR A 161 4.56 4.25 7.39
CA THR A 161 4.97 3.06 6.64
C THR A 161 3.78 2.15 6.36
N ILE A 162 2.90 1.94 7.35
CA ILE A 162 1.64 1.21 7.18
C ILE A 162 0.76 1.91 6.13
N ARG A 163 0.65 3.24 6.15
CA ARG A 163 -0.10 4.01 5.14
C ARG A 163 0.41 3.73 3.72
N LYS A 164 1.73 3.68 3.54
CA LYS A 164 2.33 3.38 2.23
C LYS A 164 1.98 1.96 1.78
N MET A 165 2.08 0.98 2.67
CA MET A 165 1.73 -0.42 2.34
C MET A 165 0.24 -0.58 2.04
N TRP A 166 -0.63 0.09 2.81
CA TRP A 166 -2.06 0.14 2.54
C TRP A 166 -2.36 0.73 1.15
N GLY A 167 -1.73 1.86 0.82
CA GLY A 167 -1.86 2.49 -0.51
C GLY A 167 -1.32 1.65 -1.66
N LEU A 168 -0.34 0.77 -1.40
CA LEU A 168 0.16 -0.20 -2.38
C LEU A 168 -0.85 -1.32 -2.65
N LEU A 169 -1.63 -1.76 -1.64
CA LEU A 169 -2.65 -2.78 -1.81
C LEU A 169 -3.91 -2.26 -2.52
N PHE A 170 -4.38 -1.08 -2.13
CA PHE A 170 -5.69 -0.59 -2.57
C PHE A 170 -5.60 0.52 -3.62
N GLY A 171 -4.40 1.07 -3.86
CA GLY A 171 -4.12 2.07 -4.88
C GLY A 171 -3.85 3.45 -4.29
N PRO A 172 -2.79 4.15 -4.73
CA PRO A 172 -2.36 5.42 -4.13
C PRO A 172 -3.38 6.54 -4.33
N GLN A 173 -4.20 6.46 -5.38
CA GLN A 173 -5.22 7.47 -5.69
C GLN A 173 -6.38 7.44 -4.70
N GLN A 174 -6.57 6.33 -3.97
CA GLN A 174 -7.64 6.20 -2.98
C GLN A 174 -7.29 6.93 -1.67
N LEU A 175 -6.01 7.14 -1.40
CA LEU A 175 -5.55 7.98 -0.29
C LEU A 175 -5.37 9.41 -0.78
N ASN A 176 -6.47 10.11 -1.08
CA ASN A 176 -6.42 11.57 -1.16
C ASN A 176 -5.72 12.10 0.11
N ARG A 177 -4.88 13.14 -0.02
CA ARG A 177 -4.14 13.70 1.11
C ARG A 177 -5.07 14.03 2.27
N GLU A 178 -6.24 14.59 1.97
CA GLU A 178 -7.25 15.03 2.94
C GLU A 178 -7.92 13.89 3.70
N LEU A 179 -8.35 12.84 2.98
CA LEU A 179 -9.14 11.75 3.55
C LEU A 179 -8.29 10.56 4.02
N GLY A 180 -6.99 10.56 3.73
CA GLY A 180 -6.05 9.52 4.15
C GLY A 180 -6.11 9.15 5.65
N PRO A 181 -6.34 10.08 6.59
CA PRO A 181 -6.57 9.77 8.01
C PRO A 181 -7.71 8.78 8.27
N LEU A 182 -8.76 8.76 7.45
CA LEU A 182 -9.90 7.85 7.60
C LEU A 182 -9.54 6.38 7.41
N ALA A 183 -8.39 6.08 6.80
CA ALA A 183 -7.90 4.70 6.76
C ALA A 183 -7.45 4.21 8.15
N PHE A 184 -7.17 5.12 9.09
CA PHE A 184 -6.54 4.85 10.39
C PHE A 184 -7.41 5.22 11.57
N ALA A 185 -8.45 6.02 11.39
CA ALA A 185 -9.38 6.39 12.44
C ALA A 185 -10.79 6.55 11.85
N ASP A 186 -11.79 6.37 12.70
CA ASP A 186 -13.17 6.75 12.37
C ASP A 186 -13.33 8.21 12.80
N LEU A 187 -13.25 9.13 11.83
CA LEU A 187 -13.31 10.56 12.08
C LEU A 187 -14.58 11.12 11.45
N ASP A 188 -15.16 12.11 12.11
CA ASP A 188 -16.30 12.84 11.60
C ASP A 188 -15.88 14.00 10.67
N ALA A 189 -16.86 14.73 10.12
CA ALA A 189 -16.61 15.83 9.21
C ALA A 189 -15.87 17.02 9.84
N GLU A 190 -16.10 17.29 11.12
CA GLU A 190 -15.46 18.38 11.86
C GLU A 190 -13.98 18.03 12.11
N GLU A 191 -13.71 16.82 12.59
CA GLU A 191 -12.36 16.33 12.87
C GLU A 191 -11.49 16.26 11.61
N VAL A 192 -12.04 15.78 10.48
CA VAL A 192 -11.32 15.80 9.19
C VAL A 192 -10.98 17.23 8.76
N THR A 193 -11.88 18.17 9.05
CA THR A 193 -11.72 19.58 8.71
C THR A 193 -10.67 20.23 9.63
N GLU A 194 -10.69 19.93 10.93
CA GLU A 194 -9.68 20.33 11.89
C GLU A 194 -8.29 19.85 11.47
N LEU A 195 -8.14 18.58 11.06
CA LEU A 195 -6.88 18.04 10.56
C LEU A 195 -6.37 18.76 9.30
N ALA A 196 -7.28 19.19 8.42
CA ALA A 196 -6.91 19.92 7.21
C ALA A 196 -6.42 21.34 7.53
N TYR A 197 -7.05 22.04 8.47
CA TYR A 197 -6.74 23.44 8.80
C TYR A 197 -5.57 23.62 9.77
N SER A 198 -5.44 22.73 10.76
CA SER A 198 -4.49 22.89 11.88
C SER A 198 -3.02 23.00 11.47
N HIS A 199 -2.64 22.59 10.25
CA HIS A 199 -1.23 22.48 9.88
C HIS A 199 -0.89 22.73 8.39
N GLY A 200 -1.42 23.80 7.81
CA GLY A 200 -1.00 24.26 6.48
C GLY A 200 -1.49 23.36 5.32
N GLY A 201 -2.66 22.73 5.48
CA GLY A 201 -3.35 22.03 4.38
C GLY A 201 -2.84 20.62 4.06
N LYS A 202 -2.07 19.99 4.95
CA LYS A 202 -1.58 18.61 4.76
C LYS A 202 -1.91 17.76 6.00
N PRO A 203 -3.12 17.19 6.09
CA PRO A 203 -3.48 16.33 7.22
C PRO A 203 -2.56 15.11 7.22
N GLU A 204 -1.76 14.99 8.28
CA GLU A 204 -0.87 13.87 8.46
C GLU A 204 -1.59 12.74 9.17
N VAL A 205 -1.50 11.52 8.63
CA VAL A 205 -2.24 10.34 9.14
C VAL A 205 -2.01 10.07 10.62
N TRP A 206 -0.82 10.34 11.15
CA TRP A 206 -0.55 10.12 12.57
C TRP A 206 -1.32 11.06 13.49
N ARG A 207 -1.77 12.23 13.01
CA ARG A 207 -2.60 13.14 13.80
C ARG A 207 -4.02 12.63 14.01
N ALA A 208 -4.47 11.70 13.17
CA ALA A 208 -5.71 10.97 13.46
C ALA A 208 -5.66 10.32 14.86
N ALA A 209 -4.47 9.87 15.29
CA ALA A 209 -4.26 9.27 16.60
C ALA A 209 -4.48 10.23 17.78
N THR A 210 -4.50 11.55 17.55
CA THR A 210 -4.74 12.55 18.61
C THR A 210 -6.22 12.90 18.77
N LEU A 211 -7.04 12.57 17.77
CA LEU A 211 -8.49 12.84 17.76
C LEU A 211 -9.30 11.59 18.11
N ALA A 212 -8.88 10.43 17.59
CA ALA A 212 -9.59 9.17 17.79
C ALA A 212 -8.64 7.97 17.91
N PRO A 213 -9.09 6.85 18.51
CA PRO A 213 -8.33 5.61 18.55
C PRO A 213 -7.91 5.14 17.15
N VAL A 214 -6.65 4.69 17.03
CA VAL A 214 -6.13 4.21 15.75
C VAL A 214 -6.70 2.83 15.44
N VAL A 215 -7.61 2.78 14.46
CA VAL A 215 -8.23 1.57 13.93
C VAL A 215 -8.06 1.54 12.41
N LEU A 216 -7.02 0.82 11.97
CA LEU A 216 -6.77 0.57 10.55
C LEU A 216 -7.91 -0.25 9.95
N THR A 217 -8.49 0.27 8.87
CA THR A 217 -9.58 -0.38 8.13
C THR A 217 -9.11 -1.01 6.81
N ASP A 218 -9.91 -1.92 6.28
CA ASP A 218 -9.81 -2.37 4.89
C ASP A 218 -10.36 -1.32 3.91
N ARG A 219 -10.37 -1.66 2.61
CA ARG A 219 -10.86 -0.80 1.53
C ARG A 219 -12.33 -0.42 1.72
N ASP A 220 -13.19 -1.36 2.04
CA ASP A 220 -14.63 -1.13 2.11
C ASP A 220 -15.00 -0.29 3.34
N GLY A 221 -14.36 -0.53 4.48
CA GLY A 221 -14.50 0.33 5.65
C GLY A 221 -13.95 1.73 5.43
N PHE A 222 -12.87 1.91 4.64
CA PHE A 222 -12.40 3.23 4.25
C PHE A 222 -13.46 4.00 3.43
N TYR A 223 -14.06 3.37 2.42
CA TYR A 223 -15.12 4.02 1.64
C TYR A 223 -16.35 4.34 2.47
N ARG A 224 -16.77 3.44 3.37
CA ARG A 224 -17.88 3.72 4.29
C ARG A 224 -17.62 4.94 5.18
N ARG A 225 -16.38 5.10 5.68
CA ARG A 225 -15.97 6.29 6.45
C ARG A 225 -16.01 7.55 5.58
N VAL A 226 -15.47 7.49 4.36
CA VAL A 226 -15.51 8.61 3.39
C VAL A 226 -16.94 9.05 3.09
N GLU A 227 -17.83 8.10 2.77
CA GLU A 227 -19.25 8.36 2.53
C GLU A 227 -19.97 8.90 3.78
N GLY A 228 -19.57 8.46 4.97
CA GLY A 228 -20.05 8.99 6.25
C GLY A 228 -19.76 10.48 6.40
N VAL A 229 -18.49 10.86 6.21
CA VAL A 229 -18.01 12.24 6.25
C VAL A 229 -18.71 13.11 5.20
N GLN A 230 -18.86 12.63 3.96
CA GLN A 230 -19.55 13.36 2.90
C GLN A 230 -21.01 13.64 3.25
N ARG A 231 -21.74 12.62 3.71
CA ARG A 231 -23.14 12.78 4.14
C ARG A 231 -23.31 13.68 5.35
N GLN A 232 -22.32 13.75 6.23
CA GLN A 232 -22.34 14.69 7.35
C GLN A 232 -22.16 16.13 6.84
N ARG A 233 -21.17 16.38 5.98
CA ARG A 233 -20.97 17.70 5.35
C ARG A 233 -22.20 18.21 4.59
N GLU A 234 -22.88 17.32 3.86
CA GLU A 234 -24.13 17.65 3.16
C GLU A 234 -25.23 18.09 4.14
N ARG A 235 -25.43 17.33 5.23
CA ARG A 235 -26.41 17.66 6.27
C ARG A 235 -26.08 18.96 7.00
N ASP A 236 -24.81 19.21 7.29
CA ASP A 236 -24.38 20.44 7.96
C ASP A 236 -24.61 21.66 7.04
N ALA A 237 -24.29 21.53 5.74
CA ALA A 237 -24.56 22.57 4.76
C ALA A 237 -26.06 22.85 4.58
N GLU A 238 -26.91 21.80 4.58
CA GLU A 238 -28.36 21.94 4.54
C GLU A 238 -28.89 22.68 5.77
N ASN A 239 -28.45 22.30 6.97
CA ASN A 239 -28.82 22.95 8.22
C ASN A 239 -28.40 24.43 8.24
N GLU A 240 -27.15 24.74 7.88
CA GLU A 240 -26.68 26.13 7.78
C GLU A 240 -27.48 26.95 6.77
N SER A 241 -27.85 26.35 5.63
CA SER A 241 -28.65 27.03 4.62
C SER A 241 -30.06 27.33 5.11
N ALA A 242 -30.67 26.40 5.86
CA ALA A 242 -31.98 26.56 6.47
C ALA A 242 -31.97 27.63 7.55
N GLU A 243 -30.96 27.65 8.43
CA GLU A 243 -30.78 28.68 9.45
C GLU A 243 -30.59 30.08 8.85
N ARG A 244 -29.79 30.20 7.78
CA ARG A 244 -29.63 31.47 7.04
C ARG A 244 -30.92 31.91 6.35
N ALA A 245 -31.72 30.98 5.85
CA ALA A 245 -33.03 31.30 5.27
C ALA A 245 -34.01 31.78 6.34
N TRP A 246 -34.09 31.06 7.47
CA TRP A 246 -34.93 31.42 8.61
C TRP A 246 -34.55 32.78 9.19
N SER A 247 -33.25 33.02 9.40
CA SER A 247 -32.73 34.29 9.93
C SER A 247 -33.09 35.47 9.02
N ARG A 248 -32.99 35.31 7.69
CA ARG A 248 -33.40 36.35 6.72
C ARG A 248 -34.89 36.66 6.76
N GLN A 249 -35.74 35.67 6.98
CA GLN A 249 -37.19 35.88 7.10
C GLN A 249 -37.55 36.63 8.39
N HIS A 250 -36.85 36.37 9.49
CA HIS A 250 -37.16 36.96 10.80
C HIS A 250 -36.43 38.27 11.08
N SER A 251 -35.35 38.59 10.35
CA SER A 251 -34.67 39.89 10.40
C SER A 251 -35.43 41.01 9.65
N LEU A 252 -36.48 40.66 8.89
CA LEU A 252 -37.28 41.59 8.09
C LEU A 252 -38.63 41.97 8.74
N ALA A 253 -38.89 41.55 9.98
CA ALA A 253 -40.08 41.99 10.71
C ALA A 253 -39.93 43.48 11.09
N PRO A 254 -40.80 44.39 10.57
CA PRO A 254 -40.75 45.80 10.93
C PRO A 254 -41.11 45.99 12.42
N ARG A 255 -40.38 46.89 13.10
CA ARG A 255 -40.68 47.33 14.46
C ARG A 255 -42.02 48.04 14.54
#